data_AF-A0A7X7Y3E0-F1
#
_entry.id   AF-A0A7X7Y3E0-F1
#
_cell.length_a   1.000
_cell.length_b   1.000
_cell.length_c   1.000
_cell.angle_alpha   90.00
_cell.angle_beta   90.00
_cell.angle_gamma   90.00
#
_symmetry.space_group_name_H-M   'P 1'
#
loop_
_entity.id
_entity.type
_entity.pdbx_description
1 polymer ?
#
loop_
_entity_poly.entity_id
_entity_poly.type
_entity_poly.pdbx_seq_one_letter_code
_entity_poly.pdbx_strand_id
1 'polypeptide(L)'
;MRKLIFLSLLLGAIYLVAGCGLRQLQADEKVSKDEEYTGEHFDIINLAKGFIEQLSNGEYKEAVERLDDSMIDKLNSEELEEIWLGLEEEFGDYIQQEFHSAEKIDRYYLVFITGSFKDADLTFRLTIDMDNQITDLRIR
;
A
#
# COMPACT_ATOMS: atom_id res chain seq x y z
N MET A 1 -42.95 -8.57 -73.43
CA MET A 1 -41.81 -8.55 -74.36
C MET A 1 -40.51 -8.69 -73.57
N ARG A 2 -39.60 -9.54 -74.06
CA ARG A 2 -38.18 -9.72 -73.70
C ARG A 2 -37.82 -10.38 -72.35
N LYS A 3 -37.51 -11.67 -72.46
CA LYS A 3 -36.45 -12.37 -71.72
C LYS A 3 -35.07 -11.80 -72.11
N LEU A 4 -34.09 -11.79 -71.20
CA LEU A 4 -32.66 -12.14 -71.38
C LEU A 4 -31.87 -11.63 -70.15
N ILE A 5 -31.51 -12.49 -69.18
CA ILE A 5 -30.24 -13.24 -68.97
C ILE A 5 -29.10 -12.40 -68.35
N PHE A 6 -28.34 -13.07 -67.46
CA PHE A 6 -27.05 -12.76 -66.80
C PHE A 6 -27.16 -12.29 -65.34
N LEU A 7 -27.02 -13.13 -64.31
CA LEU A 7 -25.91 -14.05 -63.92
C LEU A 7 -24.61 -13.31 -63.53
N SER A 8 -24.49 -12.99 -62.24
CA SER A 8 -23.26 -12.86 -61.44
C SER A 8 -23.76 -12.60 -60.01
N LEU A 9 -23.79 -13.53 -59.05
CA LEU A 9 -22.81 -14.50 -58.54
C LEU A 9 -21.52 -13.82 -58.10
N LEU A 10 -21.53 -13.18 -56.93
CA LEU A 10 -20.37 -13.16 -56.03
C LEU A 10 -20.74 -12.71 -54.60
N LEU A 11 -20.54 -13.65 -53.67
CA LEU A 11 -20.09 -13.53 -52.28
C LEU A 11 -20.68 -12.45 -51.35
N GLY A 12 -21.19 -12.93 -50.22
CA GLY A 12 -21.35 -12.13 -49.01
C GLY A 12 -22.25 -12.77 -47.97
N ALA A 13 -21.97 -14.03 -47.60
CA ALA A 13 -22.69 -14.74 -46.56
C ALA A 13 -22.61 -14.01 -45.20
N ILE A 14 -23.77 -13.59 -44.70
CA ILE A 14 -24.36 -13.95 -43.40
C ILE A 14 -23.35 -14.19 -42.27
N TYR A 15 -23.32 -13.28 -41.28
CA TYR A 15 -23.33 -13.68 -39.86
C TYR A 15 -24.27 -12.75 -39.06
N LEU A 16 -25.35 -13.35 -38.56
CA LEU A 16 -26.33 -12.80 -37.63
C LEU A 16 -25.85 -12.99 -36.19
N VAL A 17 -26.03 -11.92 -35.39
CA VAL A 17 -26.65 -11.88 -34.05
C VAL A 17 -26.18 -12.84 -32.94
N ALA A 18 -25.58 -12.24 -31.89
CA ALA A 18 -25.91 -12.40 -30.46
C ALA A 18 -25.19 -11.23 -29.72
N GLY A 19 -25.73 -10.47 -28.78
CA GLY A 19 -26.77 -10.74 -27.79
C GLY A 19 -26.19 -10.49 -26.39
N CYS A 20 -26.83 -9.58 -25.64
CA CYS A 20 -26.71 -9.32 -24.19
C CYS A 20 -25.53 -8.47 -23.67
N GLY A 21 -25.90 -7.34 -23.06
CA GLY A 21 -25.01 -6.47 -22.30
C GLY A 21 -24.85 -6.90 -20.84
N LEU A 22 -23.78 -6.40 -20.22
CA LEU A 22 -23.64 -6.29 -18.78
C LEU A 22 -22.59 -5.21 -18.45
N ARG A 23 -23.08 -4.03 -18.08
CA ARG A 23 -22.69 -3.28 -16.87
C ARG A 23 -21.23 -3.48 -16.39
N GLN A 24 -20.30 -2.68 -16.91
CA GLN A 24 -19.04 -2.41 -16.20
C GLN A 24 -19.26 -1.19 -15.28
N LEU A 25 -19.60 -1.49 -14.03
CA LEU A 25 -19.35 -0.61 -12.89
C LEU A 25 -17.92 -0.88 -12.39
N GLN A 26 -17.31 0.18 -11.89
CA GLN A 26 -16.00 0.27 -11.24
C GLN A 26 -15.83 -0.73 -10.08
N ALA A 27 -14.56 -1.06 -9.81
CA ALA A 27 -13.94 -1.49 -8.55
C ALA A 27 -13.06 -2.74 -8.72
N ASP A 28 -11.79 -2.52 -9.07
CA ASP A 28 -10.62 -3.17 -8.49
C ASP A 28 -9.40 -2.76 -9.33
N GLU A 29 -8.91 -1.55 -9.08
CA GLU A 29 -7.53 -1.21 -9.40
C GLU A 29 -6.66 -1.90 -8.34
N LYS A 30 -6.44 -3.21 -8.52
CA LYS A 30 -5.32 -3.89 -7.87
C LYS A 30 -4.05 -3.31 -8.49
N VAL A 31 -3.46 -2.33 -7.81
CA VAL A 31 -2.10 -1.89 -8.08
C VAL A 31 -1.21 -3.12 -8.04
N SER A 32 -0.61 -3.42 -9.20
CA SER A 32 0.17 -4.60 -9.48
C SER A 32 1.44 -4.62 -8.64
N LYS A 33 1.74 -5.78 -8.05
CA LYS A 33 2.90 -6.09 -7.19
C LYS A 33 4.26 -6.08 -7.92
N ASP A 34 4.36 -5.36 -9.05
CA ASP A 34 5.48 -5.41 -10.00
C ASP A 34 6.00 -4.00 -10.40
N GLU A 35 5.82 -2.98 -9.56
CA GLU A 35 6.58 -1.74 -9.73
C GLU A 35 8.02 -1.96 -9.25
N GLU A 36 8.97 -1.81 -10.18
CA GLU A 36 10.40 -1.81 -9.92
C GLU A 36 10.73 -0.61 -9.02
N TYR A 37 10.81 -0.85 -7.70
CA TYR A 37 11.19 0.16 -6.74
C TYR A 37 12.59 0.69 -7.07
N THR A 38 12.71 2.00 -7.24
CA THR A 38 14.02 2.66 -7.34
C THR A 38 14.81 2.43 -6.04
N GLY A 39 16.15 2.54 -6.09
CA GLY A 39 16.99 2.36 -4.89
C GLY A 39 16.58 3.25 -3.72
N GLU A 40 16.12 4.48 -4.01
CA GLU A 40 15.60 5.42 -3.01
C GLU A 40 14.36 4.88 -2.28
N HIS A 41 13.40 4.29 -3.01
CA HIS A 41 12.22 3.69 -2.36
C HIS A 41 12.60 2.50 -1.48
N PHE A 42 13.58 1.69 -1.89
CA PHE A 42 14.05 0.56 -1.09
C PHE A 42 14.61 1.01 0.27
N ASP A 43 15.40 2.08 0.30
CA ASP A 43 15.96 2.63 1.53
C ASP A 43 14.87 3.16 2.47
N ILE A 44 13.88 3.86 1.92
CA ILE A 44 12.72 4.37 2.66
C ILE A 44 11.86 3.23 3.26
N ILE A 45 11.64 2.15 2.50
CA ILE A 45 10.90 0.98 3.00
C ILE A 45 11.66 0.32 4.15
N ASN A 46 12.99 0.19 4.04
CA ASN A 46 13.80 -0.38 5.11
C ASN A 46 13.83 0.51 6.36
N LEU A 47 13.82 1.84 6.19
CA LEU A 47 13.70 2.76 7.31
C LEU A 47 12.39 2.54 8.08
N ALA A 48 11.27 2.48 7.36
CA ALA A 48 9.96 2.25 7.95
C ALA A 48 9.88 0.90 8.67
N LYS A 49 10.38 -0.17 8.03
CA LYS A 49 10.43 -1.50 8.64
C LYS A 49 11.32 -1.53 9.88
N GLY A 50 12.48 -0.88 9.83
CA GLY A 50 13.41 -0.80 10.95
C GLY A 50 12.81 -0.05 12.13
N PHE A 51 12.01 0.99 11.88
CA PHE A 51 11.28 1.68 12.95
C PHE A 51 10.29 0.75 13.67
N ILE A 52 9.45 0.02 12.94
CA ILE A 52 8.51 -0.94 13.56
C ILE A 52 9.25 -2.07 14.28
N GLU A 53 10.36 -2.55 13.72
CA GLU A 53 11.21 -3.56 14.38
C GLU A 53 11.78 -3.05 15.71
N GLN A 54 12.28 -1.81 15.75
CA GLN A 54 12.74 -1.18 16.98
C GLN A 54 11.64 -1.11 18.04
N LEU A 55 10.42 -0.71 17.66
CA LEU A 55 9.28 -0.70 18.60
C LEU A 55 9.00 -2.10 19.16
N SER A 56 9.00 -3.12 18.31
CA SER A 56 8.76 -4.51 18.73
C SER A 56 9.86 -5.09 19.61
N ASN A 57 11.08 -4.57 19.51
CA ASN A 57 12.23 -5.00 20.31
C ASN A 57 12.39 -4.18 21.61
N GLY A 58 11.52 -3.20 21.86
CA GLY A 58 11.65 -2.29 23.00
C GLY A 58 12.77 -1.24 22.86
N GLU A 59 13.27 -1.03 21.63
CA GLU A 59 14.35 -0.09 21.28
C GLU A 59 13.77 1.32 21.06
N TYR A 60 13.00 1.83 22.03
CA TYR A 60 12.23 3.06 21.86
C TYR A 60 13.11 4.30 21.74
N LYS A 61 14.30 4.32 22.36
CA LYS A 61 15.23 5.46 22.25
C LYS A 61 15.75 5.57 20.83
N GLU A 62 16.15 4.45 20.25
CA GLU A 62 16.62 4.34 18.87
C GLU A 62 15.51 4.61 17.86
N ALA A 63 14.25 4.28 18.20
CA ALA A 63 13.09 4.60 17.38
C ALA A 63 12.83 6.13 17.32
N VAL A 64 12.96 6.83 18.46
CA VAL A 64 12.79 8.29 18.52
C VAL A 64 13.81 9.03 17.64
N GLU A 65 15.02 8.51 17.48
CA GLU A 65 16.05 9.12 16.61
C GLU A 65 15.65 9.20 15.13
N ARG A 66 14.64 8.43 14.71
CA ARG A 66 14.09 8.46 13.34
C ARG A 66 12.99 9.49 13.14
N LEU A 67 12.48 10.06 14.22
CA LEU A 67 11.40 11.05 14.19
C LEU A 67 11.96 12.43 13.86
N ASP A 68 11.14 13.27 13.24
CA ASP A 68 11.45 14.69 13.11
C ASP A 68 11.26 15.43 14.45
N ASP A 69 11.84 16.63 14.55
CA ASP A 69 11.74 17.45 15.76
C ASP A 69 10.26 17.69 16.18
N SER A 70 9.34 17.75 15.21
CA SER A 70 7.92 18.02 15.45
C SER A 70 7.15 16.85 16.05
N MET A 71 7.64 15.62 15.83
CA MET A 71 7.15 14.39 16.41
C MET A 71 7.82 14.09 17.76
N ILE A 72 9.12 14.35 17.91
CA ILE A 72 9.85 14.11 19.18
C ILE A 72 9.19 14.86 20.34
N ASP A 73 8.72 16.09 20.11
CA ASP A 73 8.00 16.89 21.11
C ASP A 73 6.68 16.25 21.61
N LYS A 74 6.15 15.26 20.88
CA LYS A 74 4.84 14.61 21.15
C LYS A 74 4.93 13.10 21.37
N LEU A 75 6.05 12.50 20.96
CA LEU A 75 6.28 11.06 20.94
C LEU A 75 7.73 10.80 21.32
N ASN A 76 8.01 11.03 22.59
CA ASN A 76 9.26 10.61 23.21
C ASN A 76 9.28 9.09 23.43
N SER A 77 10.39 8.56 23.96
CA SER A 77 10.58 7.11 24.10
C SER A 77 9.55 6.45 25.01
N GLU A 78 9.12 7.14 26.07
CA GLU A 78 8.11 6.63 27.02
C GLU A 78 6.73 6.60 26.35
N GLU A 79 6.39 7.61 25.56
CA GLU A 79 5.12 7.65 24.81
C GLU A 79 5.06 6.56 23.72
N LEU A 80 6.18 6.28 23.04
CA LEU A 80 6.25 5.16 22.09
C LEU A 80 6.12 3.80 22.79
N GLU A 81 6.74 3.64 23.97
CA GLU A 81 6.59 2.45 24.80
C GLU A 81 5.14 2.23 25.21
N GLU A 82 4.49 3.26 25.75
CA GLU A 82 3.08 3.19 26.15
C GLU A 82 2.16 2.84 24.98
N ILE A 83 2.38 3.44 23.81
CA ILE A 83 1.60 3.13 22.61
C ILE A 83 1.81 1.66 22.21
N TRP A 84 3.05 1.20 22.12
CA TRP A 84 3.34 -0.15 21.67
C TRP A 84 2.79 -1.21 22.63
N LEU A 85 3.02 -1.04 23.94
CA LEU A 85 2.47 -1.93 24.96
C LEU A 85 0.93 -1.92 24.97
N GLY A 86 0.31 -0.77 24.69
CA GLY A 86 -1.14 -0.69 24.51
C GLY A 86 -1.64 -1.52 23.33
N LEU A 87 -0.90 -1.57 22.22
CA LEU A 87 -1.23 -2.44 21.09
C LEU A 87 -1.10 -3.93 21.47
N GLU A 88 -0.06 -4.31 22.20
CA GLU A 88 0.11 -5.71 22.64
C GLU A 88 -0.92 -6.12 23.70
N GLU A 89 -1.36 -5.18 24.55
CA GLU A 89 -2.45 -5.41 25.49
C GLU A 89 -3.79 -5.63 24.76
N GLU A 90 -4.07 -4.84 23.71
CA GLU A 90 -5.34 -4.90 22.99
C GLU A 90 -5.41 -6.03 21.96
N PHE A 91 -4.32 -6.28 21.22
CA PHE A 91 -4.27 -7.18 20.07
C PHE A 91 -3.36 -8.41 20.27
N GLY A 92 -2.79 -8.56 21.47
CA GLY A 92 -1.88 -9.65 21.83
C GLY A 92 -0.47 -9.46 21.28
N ASP A 93 0.43 -10.40 21.59
CA ASP A 93 1.85 -10.32 21.22
C ASP A 93 2.07 -10.01 19.73
N TYR A 94 3.03 -9.13 19.44
CA TYR A 94 3.49 -8.89 18.07
C TYR A 94 4.19 -10.12 17.48
N ILE A 95 3.89 -10.45 16.23
CA ILE A 95 4.41 -11.64 15.53
C ILE A 95 5.41 -11.25 14.44
N GLN A 96 4.99 -10.41 13.50
CA GLN A 96 5.80 -10.04 12.32
C GLN A 96 5.25 -8.80 11.60
N GLN A 97 6.01 -8.29 10.64
CA GLN A 97 5.58 -7.25 9.71
C GLN A 97 5.71 -7.68 8.25
N GLU A 98 4.80 -7.18 7.41
CA GLU A 98 4.86 -7.27 5.95
C GLU A 98 4.74 -5.87 5.33
N PHE A 99 5.57 -5.60 4.33
CA PHE A 99 5.44 -4.39 3.52
C PHE A 99 4.21 -4.48 2.62
N HIS A 100 3.36 -3.46 2.65
CA HIS A 100 2.15 -3.40 1.83
C HIS A 100 2.36 -2.56 0.56
N SER A 101 2.68 -1.27 0.72
CA SER A 101 2.91 -0.34 -0.38
C SER A 101 3.73 0.87 0.08
N ALA A 102 4.34 1.57 -0.87
CA ALA A 102 4.96 2.87 -0.65
C ALA A 102 4.62 3.79 -1.81
N GLU A 103 4.25 5.03 -1.49
CA GLU A 103 3.87 6.05 -2.45
C GLU A 103 4.67 7.34 -2.21
N LYS A 104 5.20 7.94 -3.26
CA LYS A 104 5.80 9.29 -3.18
C LYS A 104 4.74 10.33 -3.48
N ILE A 105 4.45 11.21 -2.52
CA ILE A 105 3.49 12.31 -2.67
C ILE A 105 4.23 13.62 -2.39
N ASP A 106 4.47 14.40 -3.45
CA ASP A 106 5.25 15.64 -3.40
C ASP A 106 6.64 15.42 -2.76
N ARG A 107 6.86 16.00 -1.57
CA ARG A 107 8.12 15.92 -0.80
C ARG A 107 8.05 14.91 0.34
N TYR A 108 7.16 13.92 0.24
CA TYR A 108 7.03 12.87 1.24
C TYR A 108 6.91 11.49 0.61
N TYR A 109 7.28 10.49 1.39
CA TYR A 109 6.97 9.09 1.18
C TYR A 109 5.91 8.65 2.19
N LEU A 110 4.86 7.99 1.72
CA LEU A 110 3.88 7.31 2.56
C LEU A 110 4.18 5.82 2.46
N VAL A 111 4.61 5.21 3.55
CA VAL A 111 4.89 3.78 3.63
C VAL A 111 3.82 3.10 4.47
N PHE A 112 3.26 2.03 3.93
CA PHE A 112 2.25 1.21 4.59
C PHE A 112 2.86 -0.15 4.94
N ILE A 113 2.91 -0.46 6.23
CA ILE A 113 3.38 -1.73 6.78
C ILE A 113 2.23 -2.38 7.53
N THR A 114 1.96 -3.65 7.24
CA THR A 114 1.03 -4.45 8.03
C THR A 114 1.82 -5.15 9.14
N GLY A 115 1.51 -4.87 10.40
CA GLY A 115 2.02 -5.63 11.53
C GLY A 115 0.99 -6.64 11.99
N SER A 116 1.39 -7.90 12.05
CA SER A 116 0.58 -9.00 12.55
C SER A 116 0.79 -9.14 14.05
N PHE A 117 -0.28 -9.00 14.80
CA PHE A 117 -0.39 -9.33 16.21
C PHE A 117 -1.19 -10.62 16.34
N LYS A 118 -1.18 -11.22 17.54
CA LYS A 118 -1.85 -12.50 17.78
C LYS A 118 -3.34 -12.50 17.44
N ASP A 119 -4.04 -11.41 17.76
CA ASP A 119 -5.49 -11.32 17.67
C ASP A 119 -5.99 -10.41 16.53
N ALA A 120 -5.09 -9.65 15.87
CA ALA A 120 -5.42 -8.79 14.73
C ALA A 120 -4.20 -8.44 13.86
N ASP A 121 -4.46 -8.00 12.61
CA ASP A 121 -3.48 -7.30 11.78
C ASP A 121 -3.75 -5.80 11.84
N LEU A 122 -2.72 -4.99 12.09
CA LEU A 122 -2.78 -3.53 12.10
C LEU A 122 -2.00 -2.96 10.92
N THR A 123 -2.49 -1.87 10.32
CA THR A 123 -1.75 -1.16 9.29
C THR A 123 -1.12 0.11 9.84
N PHE A 124 0.21 0.14 9.86
CA PHE A 124 1.02 1.30 10.16
C PHE A 124 1.25 2.10 8.88
N ARG A 125 0.83 3.36 8.89
CA ARG A 125 1.17 4.34 7.86
C ARG A 125 2.18 5.31 8.42
N LEU A 126 3.37 5.31 7.84
CA LEU A 126 4.47 6.21 8.16
C LEU A 126 4.59 7.27 7.06
N THR A 127 4.64 8.54 7.43
CA THR A 127 4.98 9.63 6.51
C THR A 127 6.43 10.03 6.74
N ILE A 128 7.26 9.91 5.70
CA ILE A 128 8.71 10.15 5.77
C ILE A 128 9.03 11.30 4.83
N ASP A 129 9.80 12.29 5.29
CA ASP A 129 10.21 13.42 4.48
C ASP A 129 11.44 13.11 3.59
N MET A 130 11.94 14.11 2.85
CA MET A 130 13.12 13.95 1.98
C MET A 130 14.44 13.89 2.74
N ASP A 131 14.45 14.18 4.05
CA ASP A 131 15.60 14.07 4.94
C ASP A 131 15.62 12.72 5.69
N ASN A 132 14.72 11.80 5.28
CA ASN A 132 14.53 10.47 5.85
C ASN A 132 14.08 10.49 7.33
N GLN A 133 13.33 11.51 7.75
CA GLN A 133 12.71 11.56 9.07
C GLN A 133 11.22 11.22 9.00
N ILE A 134 10.73 10.49 10.01
CA ILE A 134 9.31 10.18 10.16
C ILE A 134 8.63 11.41 10.77
N THR A 135 7.60 11.91 10.08
CA THR A 135 6.87 13.15 10.40
C THR A 135 5.41 12.91 10.80
N ASP A 136 4.85 11.72 10.51
CA ASP A 136 3.53 11.27 10.96
C ASP A 136 3.53 9.74 11.10
N LEU A 137 2.91 9.24 12.15
CA LEU A 137 2.60 7.82 12.37
C LEU A 137 1.09 7.66 12.58
N ARG A 138 0.47 6.75 11.83
CA ARG A 138 -0.96 6.42 12.01
C ARG A 138 -1.19 4.92 11.97
N ILE A 139 -1.97 4.42 12.92
CA ILE A 139 -2.36 3.01 13.03
C ILE A 139 -3.83 2.90 12.63
N ARG A 140 -4.19 1.84 11.89
CA ARG A 140 -5.55 1.56 11.41
C ARG A 140 -5.88 0.08 11.47
#